data_AF-A0A843WGV5-F1
#
_entry.id   AF-A0A843WGV5-F1
#
_cell.length_a   1.000
_cell.length_b   1.000
_cell.length_c   1.000
_cell.angle_alpha   90.00
_cell.angle_beta   90.00
_cell.angle_gamma   90.00
#
_symmetry.space_group_name_H-M   'P 1'
#
loop_
_entity.id
_entity.type
_entity.pdbx_description
1 polymer ?
#
loop_
_entity_poly.entity_id
_entity_poly.type
_entity_poly.pdbx_seq_one_letter_code
_entity_poly.pdbx_strand_id
1 'polypeptide(L)'
;MDVQKLLYQMFMSNHRFTHHSDEAWFRSVWTTTARSNFKHLLYNARKNAQTVCQSPDLTLWRERTPTWIRTVYWEGLCNICAVERWQETSTTMKVNRAANQEANKHTSGSVSFATHQSRLENELKRPLTFQEVFDKMHKKKGADQYISDRAREVAELYRQQMTEKYAK
;
A
#
# COMPACT_ATOMS: atom_id res chain seq x y z
N MET A 1 11.93 -19.48 12.58
CA MET A 1 11.27 -18.94 13.79
C MET A 1 10.40 -17.77 13.36
N ASP A 2 9.09 -17.78 13.65
CA ASP A 2 8.12 -16.82 13.13
C ASP A 2 8.28 -15.42 13.77
N VAL A 3 8.70 -14.43 12.96
CA VAL A 3 8.88 -13.03 13.39
C VAL A 3 7.57 -12.43 13.91
N GLN A 4 6.42 -12.86 13.39
CA GLN A 4 5.11 -12.40 13.85
C GLN A 4 4.83 -12.87 15.29
N LYS A 5 5.22 -14.12 15.60
CA LYS A 5 5.11 -14.70 16.93
C LYS A 5 5.98 -13.93 17.94
N LEU A 6 7.19 -13.53 17.56
CA LEU A 6 8.11 -12.80 18.43
C LEU A 6 7.64 -11.36 18.70
N LEU A 7 7.15 -10.66 17.66
CA LEU A 7 6.55 -9.33 17.81
C LEU A 7 5.27 -9.37 18.65
N TYR A 8 4.45 -10.42 18.49
CA TYR A 8 3.27 -10.61 19.32
C TYR A 8 3.65 -10.87 20.78
N GLN A 9 4.68 -11.68 21.05
CA GLN A 9 5.18 -11.91 22.42
C GLN A 9 5.66 -10.61 23.09
N MET A 10 6.38 -9.74 22.36
CA MET A 10 6.78 -8.42 22.87
C MET A 10 5.60 -7.47 23.09
N PHE A 11 4.56 -7.56 22.26
CA PHE A 11 3.33 -6.80 22.47
C PHE A 11 2.60 -7.26 23.74
N MET A 12 2.45 -8.57 23.91
CA MET A 12 1.80 -9.20 25.06
C MET A 12 2.56 -8.96 26.37
N SER A 13 3.90 -8.83 26.34
CA SER A 13 4.67 -8.49 27.55
C SER A 13 4.37 -7.09 28.10
N ASN A 14 3.80 -6.21 27.27
CA ASN A 14 3.47 -4.84 27.63
C ASN A 14 1.97 -4.59 27.79
N HIS A 15 1.10 -5.58 27.52
CA HIS A 15 -0.35 -5.46 27.60
C HIS A 15 -0.93 -6.49 28.57
N ARG A 16 -1.80 -6.04 29.48
CA ARG A 16 -2.57 -6.91 30.38
C ARG A 16 -4.02 -6.92 29.93
N PHE A 17 -4.61 -8.11 29.85
CA PHE A 17 -6.03 -8.28 29.49
C PHE A 17 -6.86 -8.49 30.75
N THR A 18 -8.07 -7.95 30.74
CA THR A 18 -9.07 -8.13 31.80
C THR A 18 -9.76 -9.49 31.73
N HIS A 19 -9.90 -10.08 30.53
CA HIS A 19 -10.53 -11.39 30.35
C HIS A 19 -9.78 -12.25 29.33
N HIS A 20 -9.72 -13.58 29.56
CA HIS A 20 -8.96 -14.51 28.70
C HIS A 20 -9.57 -14.67 27.30
N SER A 21 -10.89 -14.44 27.16
CA SER A 21 -11.57 -14.41 25.84
C SER A 21 -11.08 -13.28 24.94
N ASP A 22 -10.55 -12.21 25.53
CA ASP A 22 -10.06 -11.05 24.78
C ASP A 22 -8.77 -11.41 24.05
N GLU A 23 -7.94 -12.29 24.62
CA GLU A 23 -6.64 -12.67 24.07
C GLU A 23 -6.74 -13.24 22.64
N ALA A 24 -7.69 -14.12 22.38
CA ALA A 24 -7.88 -14.73 21.06
C ALA A 24 -8.35 -13.71 20.02
N TRP A 25 -9.28 -12.83 20.40
CA TRP A 25 -9.77 -11.75 19.56
C TRP A 25 -8.67 -10.72 19.28
N PHE A 26 -7.93 -10.30 20.32
CA PHE A 26 -6.77 -9.40 20.19
C PHE A 26 -5.66 -10.03 19.36
N ARG A 27 -5.43 -11.34 19.45
CA ARG A 27 -4.47 -12.03 18.58
C ARG A 27 -4.88 -11.93 17.11
N SER A 28 -6.17 -12.07 16.81
CA SER A 28 -6.71 -11.94 15.46
C SER A 28 -6.56 -10.51 14.93
N VAL A 29 -6.92 -9.51 15.74
CA VAL A 29 -6.78 -8.09 15.42
C VAL A 29 -5.31 -7.71 15.25
N TRP A 30 -4.44 -8.16 16.17
CA TRP A 30 -3.00 -7.93 16.10
C TRP A 30 -2.40 -8.57 14.86
N THR A 31 -2.72 -9.83 14.54
CA THR A 31 -2.19 -10.51 13.35
C THR A 31 -2.59 -9.76 12.08
N THR A 32 -3.84 -9.30 12.00
CA THR A 32 -4.35 -8.52 10.87
C THR A 32 -3.66 -7.16 10.75
N THR A 33 -3.52 -6.46 11.88
CA THR A 33 -2.94 -5.12 11.96
C THR A 33 -1.43 -5.15 11.75
N ALA A 34 -0.72 -6.04 12.44
CA ALA A 34 0.71 -6.25 12.30
C ALA A 34 1.06 -6.69 10.88
N ARG A 35 0.28 -7.58 10.24
CA ARG A 35 0.51 -7.95 8.83
C ARG A 35 0.41 -6.75 7.89
N SER A 36 -0.57 -5.89 8.11
CA SER A 36 -0.78 -4.68 7.30
C SER A 36 0.33 -3.64 7.54
N ASN A 37 0.74 -3.47 8.79
CA ASN A 37 1.72 -2.47 9.20
C ASN A 37 3.17 -2.92 9.05
N PHE A 38 3.46 -4.22 8.98
CA PHE A 38 4.82 -4.75 8.90
C PHE A 38 5.56 -4.24 7.67
N LYS A 39 4.88 -4.17 6.52
CA LYS A 39 5.43 -3.55 5.30
C LYS A 39 5.84 -2.10 5.55
N HIS A 40 5.02 -1.34 6.29
CA HIS A 40 5.29 0.06 6.58
C HIS A 40 6.44 0.22 7.61
N LEU A 41 6.49 -0.64 8.63
CA LEU A 41 7.60 -0.70 9.60
C LEU A 41 8.93 -0.99 8.91
N LEU A 42 8.96 -1.97 7.99
CA LEU A 42 10.15 -2.28 7.19
C LEU A 42 10.54 -1.13 6.24
N TYR A 43 9.55 -0.44 5.66
CA TYR A 43 9.81 0.75 4.86
C TYR A 43 10.47 1.86 5.69
N ASN A 44 9.93 2.16 6.87
CA ASN A 44 10.49 3.18 7.75
C ASN A 44 11.88 2.80 8.28
N ALA A 45 12.11 1.54 8.62
CA ALA A 45 13.44 1.05 8.99
C ALA A 45 14.48 1.30 7.89
N ARG A 46 14.15 0.95 6.63
CA ARG A 46 15.04 1.18 5.49
C ARG A 46 15.26 2.67 5.23
N LYS A 47 14.21 3.48 5.31
CA LYS A 47 14.32 4.94 5.15
C LYS A 47 15.20 5.56 6.23
N ASN A 48 15.07 5.11 7.48
CA ASN A 48 15.90 5.57 8.59
C ASN A 48 17.37 5.17 8.38
N ALA A 49 17.63 3.92 8.00
CA ALA A 49 18.98 3.45 7.69
C ALA A 49 19.61 4.28 6.56
N GLN A 50 18.84 4.56 5.49
CA GLN A 50 19.28 5.40 4.38
C GLN A 50 19.64 6.83 4.83
N THR A 51 18.79 7.46 5.64
CA THR A 51 19.02 8.83 6.15
C THR A 51 20.27 8.88 7.02
N VAL A 52 20.46 7.90 7.90
CA VAL A 52 21.58 7.86 8.85
C VAL A 52 22.90 7.54 8.15
N CYS A 53 22.91 6.61 7.20
CA CYS A 53 24.13 6.23 6.48
C CYS A 53 24.53 7.25 5.40
N GLN A 54 23.63 8.18 5.03
CA GLN A 54 23.83 9.18 3.97
C GLN A 54 24.39 8.61 2.66
N SER A 55 24.14 7.33 2.42
CA SER A 55 24.72 6.56 1.32
C SER A 55 23.65 5.68 0.69
N PRO A 56 23.63 5.57 -0.65
CA PRO A 56 22.80 4.60 -1.34
C PRO A 56 23.30 3.16 -1.17
N ASP A 57 24.50 2.97 -0.63
CA ASP A 57 25.06 1.64 -0.37
C ASP A 57 24.25 0.91 0.72
N LEU A 58 23.55 -0.12 0.26
CA LEU A 58 22.65 -0.93 1.07
C LEU A 58 23.39 -1.89 2.01
N THR A 59 24.69 -2.12 1.77
CA THR A 59 25.51 -2.95 2.65
C THR A 59 25.80 -2.25 3.98
N LEU A 60 25.89 -0.91 3.97
CA LEU A 60 26.04 -0.07 5.17
C LEU A 60 24.79 -0.07 6.06
N TRP A 61 23.65 -0.51 5.54
CA TRP A 61 22.43 -0.58 6.32
C TRP A 61 22.45 -1.74 7.31
N ARG A 62 23.30 -2.78 7.11
CA ARG A 62 23.39 -3.96 8.00
C ARG A 62 23.69 -3.59 9.44
N GLU A 63 24.58 -2.62 9.64
CA GLU A 63 24.96 -2.09 10.96
C GLU A 63 23.85 -1.26 11.64
N ARG A 64 22.77 -0.96 10.92
CA ARG A 64 21.61 -0.19 11.40
C ARG A 64 20.38 -1.08 11.61
N THR A 65 20.61 -2.30 12.09
CA THR A 65 19.54 -3.24 12.42
C THR A 65 18.56 -2.62 13.43
N PRO A 66 17.26 -2.52 13.11
CA PRO A 66 16.26 -2.05 14.08
C PRO A 66 16.14 -2.99 15.28
N THR A 67 15.92 -2.45 16.48
CA THR A 67 15.86 -3.22 17.75
C THR A 67 14.77 -4.31 17.79
N TRP A 68 13.75 -4.18 16.95
CA TRP A 68 12.60 -5.08 16.87
C TRP A 68 12.74 -6.20 15.82
N ILE A 69 13.81 -6.20 15.02
CA ILE A 69 14.11 -7.27 14.05
C ILE A 69 15.47 -7.89 14.38
N ARG A 70 15.59 -9.22 14.25
CA ARG A 70 16.89 -9.87 14.44
C ARG A 70 17.83 -9.51 13.30
N THR A 71 19.10 -9.31 13.64
CA THR A 71 20.18 -8.96 12.70
C THR A 71 20.20 -9.85 11.47
N VAL A 72 20.12 -11.18 11.65
CA VAL A 72 20.12 -12.15 10.54
C VAL A 72 19.02 -11.91 9.50
N TYR A 73 17.83 -11.47 9.93
CA TYR A 73 16.71 -11.18 9.02
C TYR A 73 16.87 -9.81 8.35
N TRP A 74 17.40 -8.84 9.08
CA TRP A 74 17.72 -7.52 8.54
C TRP A 74 18.83 -7.60 7.48
N GLU A 75 19.91 -8.33 7.77
CA GLU A 75 20.99 -8.59 6.83
C GLU A 75 20.50 -9.29 5.56
N GLY A 76 19.63 -10.30 5.72
CA GLY A 76 18.99 -10.96 4.58
C GLY A 76 18.19 -9.99 3.71
N LEU A 77 17.44 -9.07 4.33
CA LEU A 77 16.71 -8.01 3.60
C LEU A 77 17.65 -7.04 2.89
N CYS A 78 18.72 -6.60 3.55
CA CYS A 78 19.76 -5.75 2.95
C CYS A 78 20.38 -6.45 1.74
N ASN A 79 20.70 -7.74 1.84
CA ASN A 79 21.28 -8.53 0.76
C ASN A 79 20.33 -8.61 -0.44
N ILE A 80 19.04 -8.89 -0.22
CA ILE A 80 18.03 -8.91 -1.29
C ILE A 80 17.92 -7.54 -1.97
N CYS A 81 17.92 -6.46 -1.20
CA CYS A 81 17.84 -5.11 -1.77
C CYS A 81 19.12 -4.72 -2.54
N ALA A 82 20.28 -5.27 -2.14
CA ALA A 82 21.58 -5.05 -2.79
C ALA A 82 21.75 -5.79 -4.13
N VAL A 83 20.89 -6.77 -4.42
CA VAL A 83 20.90 -7.46 -5.73
C VAL A 83 20.56 -6.47 -6.84
N GLU A 84 21.41 -6.42 -7.88
CA GLU A 84 21.27 -5.52 -9.04
C GLU A 84 19.86 -5.57 -9.65
N ARG A 85 19.35 -6.77 -9.95
CA ARG A 85 17.98 -6.96 -10.45
C ARG A 85 16.91 -6.27 -9.61
N TRP A 86 17.06 -6.27 -8.28
CA TRP A 86 16.13 -5.61 -7.38
C TRP A 86 16.26 -4.08 -7.47
N GLN A 87 17.49 -3.57 -7.54
CA GLN A 87 17.78 -2.15 -7.69
C GLN A 87 17.29 -1.58 -9.02
N GLU A 88 17.50 -2.30 -10.13
CA GLU A 88 16.97 -1.96 -11.44
C GLU A 88 15.45 -1.87 -11.40
N THR A 89 14.78 -2.91 -10.90
CA THR A 89 13.32 -2.94 -10.76
C THR A 89 12.83 -1.77 -9.91
N SER A 90 13.47 -1.51 -8.77
CA SER A 90 13.13 -0.40 -7.87
C SER A 90 13.29 0.96 -8.56
N THR A 91 14.37 1.15 -9.30
CA THR A 91 14.69 2.38 -10.03
C THR A 91 13.72 2.60 -11.18
N THR A 92 13.47 1.61 -12.01
CA THR A 92 12.47 1.67 -13.09
C THR A 92 11.08 1.99 -12.54
N MET A 93 10.66 1.34 -11.44
CA MET A 93 9.36 1.65 -10.82
C MET A 93 9.31 3.06 -10.24
N LYS A 94 10.42 3.59 -9.72
CA LYS A 94 10.51 4.99 -9.27
C LYS A 94 10.42 5.96 -10.44
N VAL A 95 11.15 5.71 -11.53
CA VAL A 95 11.10 6.52 -12.76
C VAL A 95 9.69 6.49 -13.36
N ASN A 96 9.07 5.32 -13.48
CA ASN A 96 7.70 5.19 -13.99
C ASN A 96 6.68 5.99 -13.16
N ARG A 97 6.83 5.96 -11.82
CA ARG A 97 5.98 6.77 -10.93
C ARG A 97 6.20 8.29 -11.10
N ALA A 98 7.44 8.70 -11.33
CA ALA A 98 7.79 10.11 -11.51
C ALA A 98 7.39 10.63 -12.91
N ALA A 99 7.56 9.82 -13.95
CA ALA A 99 7.28 10.19 -15.35
C ALA A 99 5.79 10.45 -15.61
N ASN A 100 4.89 9.77 -14.87
CA ASN A 100 3.45 9.95 -15.01
C ASN A 100 2.81 10.31 -13.67
N GLN A 101 3.16 11.48 -13.14
CA GLN A 101 2.63 11.96 -11.87
C GLN A 101 1.11 12.07 -11.86
N GLU A 102 0.49 12.35 -13.01
CA GLU A 102 -0.97 12.42 -13.16
C GLU A 102 -1.64 11.04 -13.22
N ALA A 103 -1.03 10.05 -13.87
CA ALA A 103 -1.61 8.71 -13.97
C ALA A 103 -1.64 7.96 -12.63
N ASN A 104 -0.85 8.42 -11.65
CA ASN A 104 -0.77 7.81 -10.32
C ASN A 104 -1.66 8.49 -9.27
N LYS A 105 -2.42 9.54 -9.65
CA LYS A 105 -3.35 10.21 -8.73
C LYS A 105 -4.64 9.41 -8.68
N HIS A 106 -4.94 8.90 -7.50
CA HIS A 106 -6.16 8.15 -7.20
C HIS A 106 -6.57 8.43 -5.77
N THR A 107 -7.84 8.75 -5.52
CA THR A 107 -8.29 9.13 -4.16
C THR A 107 -8.53 7.93 -3.25
N SER A 108 -8.67 6.73 -3.82
CA SER A 108 -9.26 5.59 -3.12
C SER A 108 -8.24 4.61 -2.51
N GLY A 109 -6.98 5.06 -2.40
CA GLY A 109 -5.89 4.35 -1.74
C GLY A 109 -5.46 3.09 -2.49
N SER A 110 -4.96 2.08 -1.76
CA SER A 110 -4.47 0.81 -2.31
C SER A 110 -5.56 -0.25 -2.54
N VAL A 111 -6.83 0.17 -2.56
CA VAL A 111 -7.97 -0.72 -2.75
C VAL A 111 -8.26 -0.83 -4.25
N SER A 112 -8.52 -2.05 -4.73
CA SER A 112 -8.77 -2.29 -6.15
C SER A 112 -10.08 -1.66 -6.62
N PHE A 113 -10.18 -1.38 -7.92
CA PHE A 113 -11.42 -0.91 -8.56
C PHE A 113 -12.59 -1.86 -8.30
N ALA A 114 -12.40 -3.17 -8.47
CA ALA A 114 -13.43 -4.18 -8.25
C ALA A 114 -13.90 -4.22 -6.79
N THR A 115 -12.98 -4.04 -5.83
CA THR A 115 -13.34 -3.96 -4.40
C THR A 115 -14.16 -2.70 -4.11
N HIS A 116 -13.81 -1.55 -4.71
CA HIS A 116 -14.60 -0.33 -4.58
C HIS A 116 -15.98 -0.47 -5.20
N GLN A 117 -16.06 -1.03 -6.42
CA GLN A 117 -17.32 -1.33 -7.07
C GLN A 117 -18.22 -2.20 -6.18
N SER A 118 -17.72 -3.35 -5.73
CA SER A 118 -18.50 -4.27 -4.89
C SER A 118 -18.99 -3.61 -3.59
N ARG A 119 -18.16 -2.77 -2.95
CA ARG A 119 -18.57 -2.02 -1.75
C ARG A 119 -19.69 -1.03 -2.05
N LEU A 120 -19.55 -0.25 -3.12
CA LEU A 120 -20.53 0.76 -3.51
C LEU A 120 -21.85 0.13 -3.99
N GLU A 121 -21.80 -0.99 -4.71
CA GLU A 121 -22.99 -1.72 -5.14
C GLU A 121 -23.75 -2.30 -3.93
N ASN A 122 -23.02 -2.81 -2.94
CA ASN A 122 -23.60 -3.28 -1.69
C ASN A 122 -24.20 -2.14 -0.84
N GLU A 123 -23.63 -0.94 -0.90
CA GLU A 123 -24.14 0.26 -0.22
C GLU A 123 -25.41 0.79 -0.90
N LEU A 124 -25.39 0.93 -2.23
CA LEU A 124 -26.48 1.49 -3.02
C LEU A 124 -27.56 0.47 -3.40
N LYS A 125 -27.35 -0.81 -3.10
CA LYS A 125 -28.25 -1.93 -3.42
C LYS A 125 -28.61 -2.03 -4.91
N ARG A 126 -27.67 -1.64 -5.78
CA ARG A 126 -27.82 -1.69 -7.24
C ARG A 126 -26.46 -1.89 -7.92
N PRO A 127 -26.43 -2.45 -9.15
CA PRO A 127 -25.22 -2.45 -9.95
C PRO A 127 -24.80 -1.01 -10.29
N LEU A 128 -23.48 -0.80 -10.38
CA LEU A 128 -22.88 0.46 -10.76
C LEU A 128 -22.22 0.34 -12.13
N THR A 129 -22.31 1.41 -12.90
CA THR A 129 -21.58 1.52 -14.16
C THR A 129 -20.09 1.78 -13.87
N PHE A 130 -19.24 1.42 -14.84
CA PHE A 130 -17.83 1.75 -14.78
C PHE A 130 -17.59 3.25 -14.55
N GLN A 131 -18.39 4.12 -15.20
CA GLN A 131 -18.26 5.57 -15.07
C GLN A 131 -18.54 6.05 -13.63
N GLU A 132 -19.58 5.52 -12.97
CA GLU A 132 -19.91 5.91 -11.60
C GLU A 132 -18.80 5.52 -10.61
N VAL A 133 -18.24 4.31 -10.76
CA VAL A 133 -17.12 3.86 -9.93
C VAL A 133 -15.88 4.70 -10.24
N PHE A 134 -15.59 4.96 -11.51
CA PHE A 134 -14.46 5.78 -11.94
C PHE A 134 -14.54 7.21 -11.38
N ASP A 135 -15.69 7.86 -11.49
CA ASP A 135 -15.95 9.21 -10.97
C ASP A 135 -15.75 9.28 -9.46
N LYS A 136 -16.28 8.31 -8.72
CA LYS A 136 -16.12 8.25 -7.25
C LYS A 136 -14.64 8.21 -6.83
N MET A 137 -13.81 7.59 -7.66
CA MET A 137 -12.40 7.38 -7.35
C MET A 137 -11.47 8.48 -7.89
N HIS A 138 -11.88 9.19 -8.94
CA HIS A 138 -11.04 10.15 -9.66
C HIS A 138 -11.57 11.59 -9.66
N LYS A 139 -12.70 11.87 -9.00
CA LYS A 139 -13.15 13.25 -8.71
C LYS A 139 -12.76 13.68 -7.29
N LYS A 140 -12.57 14.98 -7.11
CA LYS A 140 -12.35 15.58 -5.79
C LYS A 140 -13.61 15.42 -4.93
N LYS A 141 -13.43 15.13 -3.65
CA LYS A 141 -14.57 14.99 -2.73
C LYS A 141 -15.31 16.34 -2.61
N GLY A 142 -16.60 16.35 -2.91
CA GLY A 142 -17.45 17.55 -2.83
C GLY A 142 -17.31 18.52 -4.00
N ALA A 143 -16.60 18.15 -5.08
CA ALA A 143 -16.51 18.95 -6.29
C ALA A 143 -16.64 18.06 -7.54
N ASP A 144 -17.28 18.57 -8.58
CA ASP A 144 -17.41 17.88 -9.87
C ASP A 144 -16.17 18.08 -10.76
N GLN A 145 -14.98 17.96 -10.17
CA GLN A 145 -13.71 18.14 -10.87
C GLN A 145 -12.83 16.91 -10.69
N TYR A 146 -12.24 16.43 -11.79
CA TYR A 146 -11.25 15.37 -11.75
C TYR A 146 -9.98 15.80 -11.01
N ILE A 147 -9.30 14.84 -10.39
CA ILE A 147 -8.04 15.05 -9.66
C ILE A 147 -6.82 15.27 -10.57
N SER A 148 -6.98 15.03 -11.87
CA SER A 148 -5.94 15.19 -12.91
C SER A 148 -6.59 15.32 -14.28
N ASP A 149 -5.91 15.98 -15.22
CA ASP A 149 -6.37 16.09 -16.60
C ASP A 149 -6.46 14.73 -17.29
N ARG A 150 -5.50 13.84 -17.05
CA ARG A 150 -5.56 12.46 -17.56
C ARG A 150 -6.82 11.70 -17.13
N ALA A 151 -7.25 11.85 -15.87
CA ALA A 151 -8.48 11.20 -15.41
C ALA A 151 -9.72 11.72 -16.12
N ARG A 152 -9.75 13.04 -16.41
CA ARG A 152 -10.79 13.67 -17.22
C ARG A 152 -10.78 13.11 -18.65
N GLU A 153 -9.61 13.05 -19.29
CA GLU A 153 -9.42 12.51 -20.65
C GLU A 153 -9.86 11.04 -20.75
N VAL A 154 -9.48 10.19 -19.79
CA VAL A 154 -9.89 8.78 -19.76
C VAL A 154 -11.42 8.66 -19.64
N ALA A 155 -12.05 9.46 -18.80
CA ALA A 155 -13.49 9.48 -18.67
C ALA A 155 -14.21 9.98 -19.93
N GLU A 156 -13.66 10.98 -20.62
CA GLU A 156 -14.17 11.49 -21.89
C GLU A 156 -14.05 10.46 -23.01
N LEU A 157 -12.88 9.82 -23.15
CA LEU A 157 -12.64 8.75 -24.13
C LEU A 157 -13.56 7.55 -23.89
N TYR A 158 -13.72 7.13 -22.64
CA TYR A 158 -14.65 6.05 -22.30
C TYR A 158 -16.08 6.40 -22.71
N ARG A 159 -16.55 7.61 -22.39
CA ARG A 159 -17.88 8.09 -22.80
C ARG A 159 -18.04 8.11 -24.32
N GLN A 160 -17.03 8.58 -25.05
CA GLN A 160 -17.05 8.59 -26.51
C GLN A 160 -17.15 7.17 -27.09
N GLN A 161 -16.31 6.24 -26.63
CA GLN A 161 -16.31 4.84 -27.09
C GLN A 161 -17.62 4.13 -26.77
N MET A 162 -18.21 4.39 -25.61
CA MET A 162 -19.51 3.82 -25.24
C MET A 162 -20.61 4.36 -26.16
N THR A 163 -20.61 5.66 -26.46
CA THR A 163 -21.56 6.25 -27.42
C THR A 163 -21.38 5.63 -28.80
N GLU A 164 -20.16 5.58 -29.34
CA GLU A 164 -19.89 4.99 -30.66
C GLU A 164 -20.32 3.51 -30.75
N LYS A 165 -20.11 2.74 -29.68
CA LYS A 165 -20.43 1.31 -29.65
C LYS A 165 -21.92 1.02 -29.52
N TYR A 166 -22.67 1.84 -28.79
CA TYR A 166 -24.06 1.57 -28.40
C TYR A 166 -25.09 2.55 -28.98
N ALA A 167 -24.70 3.60 -29.72
CA ALA A 167 -25.62 4.54 -30.36
C ALA A 167 -26.26 4.01 -31.67
N LYS A 168 -26.76 2.78 -31.67
CA LYS A 168 -27.62 2.24 -32.73
C LYS A 168 -29.07 2.21 -32.28
#